data_AF-A0A2E6N067-F1
#
_entry.id   AF-A0A2E6N067-F1
#
_cell.length_a   1.000
_cell.length_b   1.000
_cell.length_c   1.000
_cell.angle_alpha   90.00
_cell.angle_beta   90.00
_cell.angle_gamma   90.00
#
_symmetry.space_group_name_H-M   'P 1'
#
loop_
_entity.id
_entity.type
_entity.pdbx_description
1 polymer ?
#
loop_
_entity_poly.entity_id
_entity_poly.type
_entity_poly.pdbx_seq_one_letter_code
_entity_poly.pdbx_strand_id
1 'polypeptide(L)'
;MHANATWSLTTAPLNFPIVGVGAPGFSWGNENLPLNPKNCSHFKNWSTSQGFKSQHKGGAQFVLVDGSVQFLSENIDYITYNRLGDRRDGGPLGEQWKNN
;
A
#
# COMPACT_ATOMS: atom_id res chain seq x y z
N MET A 1 -12.38 12.24 5.23
CA MET A 1 -11.09 11.56 4.97
C MET A 1 -10.25 12.50 4.13
N HIS A 2 -9.10 12.96 4.62
CA HIS A 2 -8.20 13.85 3.88
C HIS A 2 -7.19 13.01 3.09
N ALA A 3 -7.34 12.92 1.77
CA ALA A 3 -6.40 12.18 0.93
C ALA A 3 -5.14 13.05 0.69
N ASN A 4 -4.12 12.91 1.54
CA ASN A 4 -2.94 13.79 1.50
C ASN A 4 -1.95 13.49 0.35
N ALA A 5 -2.19 12.43 -0.44
CA ALA A 5 -1.62 12.24 -1.76
C ALA A 5 -2.39 11.10 -2.44
N THR A 6 -2.85 11.26 -3.68
CA THR A 6 -3.55 10.18 -4.41
C THR A 6 -2.62 9.04 -4.84
N TRP A 7 -1.31 9.19 -4.64
CA TRP A 7 -0.30 8.44 -5.37
C TRP A 7 0.81 7.88 -4.49
N SER A 8 0.66 7.72 -3.17
CA SER A 8 1.78 7.20 -2.36
C SER A 8 1.36 6.61 -1.00
N LEU A 9 2.12 5.62 -0.53
CA LEU A 9 2.14 5.12 0.85
C LEU A 9 0.89 4.31 1.24
N THR A 10 0.04 4.85 2.12
CA THR A 10 -1.12 4.14 2.68
C THR A 10 -2.35 4.19 1.77
N THR A 11 -2.29 4.95 0.67
CA THR A 11 -3.39 5.05 -0.32
C THR A 11 -3.43 3.91 -1.33
N ALA A 12 -2.48 2.99 -1.27
CA ALA A 12 -2.49 1.73 -1.99
C ALA A 12 -2.52 0.60 -0.97
N PRO A 13 -3.27 -0.50 -1.19
CA PRO A 13 -3.26 -1.63 -0.27
C PRO A 13 -1.85 -2.16 -0.02
N LEU A 14 -1.58 -2.58 1.22
CA LEU A 14 -0.32 -3.23 1.56
C LEU A 14 -0.13 -4.47 0.68
N ASN A 15 1.06 -4.63 0.10
CA ASN A 15 1.39 -5.74 -0.80
C ASN A 15 0.52 -5.85 -2.06
N PHE A 16 -0.09 -4.75 -2.54
CA PHE A 16 -0.86 -4.77 -3.78
C PHE A 16 -0.03 -5.34 -4.96
N PRO A 17 -0.58 -6.28 -5.77
CA PRO A 17 0.18 -6.96 -6.80
C PRO A 17 0.50 -6.03 -7.97
N ILE A 18 1.76 -5.62 -8.04
CA ILE A 18 2.31 -4.78 -9.11
C ILE A 18 3.31 -5.59 -9.93
N VAL A 19 3.13 -5.58 -11.26
CA VAL A 19 4.13 -6.04 -12.21
C VAL A 19 5.20 -4.97 -12.33
N GLY A 20 6.13 -4.99 -11.37
CA GLY A 20 7.25 -4.06 -11.26
C GLY A 20 8.43 -4.43 -12.17
N VAL A 21 9.45 -3.57 -12.15
CA VAL A 21 10.72 -3.83 -12.84
C VAL A 21 11.28 -5.18 -12.37
N GLY A 22 11.58 -6.08 -13.32
CA GLY A 22 12.10 -7.42 -13.04
C GLY A 22 11.05 -8.51 -12.85
N ALA A 23 9.75 -8.18 -12.80
CA ALA A 23 8.68 -9.17 -12.79
C ALA A 23 8.42 -9.76 -14.20
N PRO A 24 7.98 -11.03 -14.31
CA PRO A 24 7.47 -11.57 -15.57
C PRO A 24 6.35 -10.67 -16.12
N GLY A 25 6.43 -10.31 -17.40
CA GLY A 25 5.47 -9.40 -18.03
C GLY A 25 5.74 -7.91 -17.81
N PHE A 26 6.86 -7.54 -17.19
CA PHE A 26 7.26 -6.13 -17.10
C PHE A 26 7.40 -5.50 -18.49
N SER A 27 6.88 -4.28 -18.61
CA SER A 27 6.95 -3.44 -19.80
C SER A 27 6.91 -1.99 -19.35
N TRP A 28 7.76 -1.13 -19.91
CA TRP A 28 7.92 0.28 -19.49
C TRP A 28 6.69 1.17 -19.68
N GLY A 29 5.77 0.79 -20.55
CA GLY A 29 4.61 1.63 -20.83
C GLY A 29 3.58 1.01 -21.75
N ASN A 30 3.86 -0.18 -22.28
CA ASN A 30 2.94 -0.95 -23.10
C ASN A 30 2.31 -2.05 -22.25
N GLU A 31 1.14 -2.52 -22.66
CA GLU A 31 0.58 -3.76 -22.13
C GLU A 31 1.44 -4.97 -22.54
N ASN A 32 1.39 -6.02 -21.74
CA ASN A 32 1.98 -7.33 -22.01
C ASN A 32 1.03 -8.41 -21.48
N LEU A 33 0.08 -8.81 -22.32
CA LEU A 33 -0.96 -9.76 -21.95
C LEU A 33 -0.39 -11.20 -21.84
N PRO A 34 -0.92 -12.03 -20.92
CA PRO A 34 -1.97 -11.73 -19.95
C PRO A 34 -1.44 -11.12 -18.64
N LEU A 35 -0.11 -11.10 -18.44
CA LEU A 35 0.51 -10.85 -17.15
C LEU A 35 0.45 -9.38 -16.71
N ASN A 36 0.41 -8.44 -17.66
CA ASN A 36 0.46 -7.00 -17.40
C ASN A 36 -0.46 -6.23 -18.37
N PRO A 37 -1.78 -6.25 -18.17
CA PRO A 37 -2.78 -5.61 -19.03
C PRO A 37 -2.83 -4.07 -18.89
N LYS A 38 -1.78 -3.41 -18.40
CA LYS A 38 -1.72 -1.95 -18.21
C LYS A 38 -2.84 -1.36 -17.33
N ASN A 39 -3.31 -2.14 -16.34
CA ASN A 39 -4.37 -1.75 -15.40
C ASN A 39 -3.78 -1.30 -14.03
N CYS A 40 -4.53 -1.50 -12.93
CA CYS A 40 -4.09 -1.24 -11.57
C CYS A 40 -2.82 -2.00 -11.15
N SER A 41 -2.49 -3.12 -11.79
CA SER A 41 -1.29 -3.90 -11.49
C SER A 41 -0.06 -3.43 -12.29
N HIS A 42 -0.18 -2.43 -13.16
CA HIS A 42 0.94 -1.95 -13.95
C HIS A 42 1.80 -0.95 -13.16
N PHE A 43 3.14 -1.04 -13.25
CA PHE A 43 4.05 -0.19 -12.48
C PHE A 43 3.89 1.33 -12.72
N LYS A 44 3.46 1.74 -13.92
CA LYS A 44 3.10 3.15 -14.23
C LYS A 44 1.78 3.62 -13.61
N ASN A 45 0.96 2.74 -13.04
CA ASN A 45 -0.18 3.18 -12.26
C ASN A 45 0.34 3.68 -10.90
N TRP A 46 0.60 4.98 -10.80
CA TRP A 46 1.22 5.57 -9.60
C TRP A 46 0.31 5.53 -8.38
N SER A 47 -1.00 5.36 -8.56
CA SER A 47 -1.94 5.20 -7.45
C SER A 47 -1.70 3.90 -6.68
N THR A 48 -1.32 2.81 -7.35
CA THR A 48 -1.09 1.49 -6.73
C THR A 48 0.39 1.13 -6.63
N SER A 49 1.23 1.63 -7.54
CA SER A 49 2.65 1.27 -7.60
C SER A 49 3.51 1.92 -6.53
N GLN A 50 3.04 3.02 -5.93
CA GLN A 50 3.75 3.75 -4.87
C GLN A 50 3.31 3.35 -3.45
N GLY A 51 2.56 2.25 -3.31
CA GLY A 51 2.22 1.66 -2.01
C GLY A 51 3.39 0.95 -1.34
N PHE A 52 3.33 0.79 -0.02
CA PHE A 52 4.25 -0.06 0.74
C PHE A 52 4.13 -1.53 0.31
N LYS A 53 5.29 -2.21 0.19
CA LYS A 53 5.38 -3.60 -0.24
C LYS A 53 6.48 -4.31 0.54
N SER A 54 6.23 -5.57 0.86
CA SER A 54 7.14 -6.48 1.55
C SER A 54 7.01 -7.86 0.90
N GLN A 55 8.13 -8.57 0.72
CA GLN A 55 8.09 -9.96 0.25
C GLN A 55 7.71 -10.95 1.36
N HIS A 56 7.56 -10.47 2.61
CA HIS A 56 7.13 -11.30 3.73
C HIS A 56 5.63 -11.58 3.64
N LYS A 57 5.25 -12.84 3.89
CA LYS A 57 3.85 -13.25 3.95
C LYS A 57 3.16 -12.60 5.15
N GLY A 58 1.91 -12.16 4.96
CA GLY A 58 1.02 -11.74 6.03
C GLY A 58 1.13 -10.27 6.43
N GLY A 59 2.17 -9.52 6.02
CA GLY A 59 2.28 -8.10 6.34
C GLY A 59 3.71 -7.55 6.38
N ALA A 60 3.88 -6.41 7.06
CA ALA A 60 5.18 -5.76 7.26
C ALA A 60 5.26 -5.01 8.59
N GLN A 61 6.47 -4.80 9.09
CA GLN A 61 6.73 -3.95 10.24
C GLN A 61 6.80 -2.48 9.81
N PHE A 62 6.06 -1.63 10.50
CA PHE A 62 6.00 -0.18 10.28
C PHE A 62 6.50 0.57 11.51
N VAL A 63 7.33 1.58 11.28
CA VAL A 63 7.74 2.53 12.32
C VAL A 63 6.81 3.73 12.27
N LEU A 64 6.25 4.10 13.42
CA LEU A 64 5.38 5.26 13.59
C LEU A 64 6.20 6.48 14.02
N VAL A 65 5.59 7.67 13.95
CA VAL A 65 6.27 8.94 14.26
C VAL A 65 6.75 9.03 15.71
N ASP A 66 6.13 8.28 16.62
CA ASP A 66 6.52 8.19 18.03
C ASP A 66 7.67 7.20 18.30
N GLY A 67 8.21 6.58 17.23
CA GLY A 67 9.28 5.58 17.31
C GLY A 67 8.82 4.18 17.66
N SER A 68 7.52 3.97 17.91
CA SER A 68 6.98 2.63 18.09
C SER A 68 6.97 1.84 16.78
N VAL A 69 7.17 0.53 16.89
CA VAL A 69 7.14 -0.39 15.75
C VAL A 69 5.92 -1.28 15.88
N GLN A 70 5.11 -1.36 14.84
CA GLN A 70 3.90 -2.17 14.78
C GLN A 70 3.90 -3.03 13.53
N PHE A 71 3.50 -4.29 13.68
CA PHE A 71 3.24 -5.15 12.54
C PHE A 71 1.86 -4.79 11.99
N LEU A 72 1.78 -4.54 10.68
CA LEU A 72 0.50 -4.35 10.00
C LEU A 72 0.26 -5.54 9.08
N SER A 73 -0.86 -6.23 9.33
CA SER A 73 -1.36 -7.29 8.47
C SER A 73 -1.66 -6.80 7.06
N GLU A 74 -1.41 -7.63 6.04
CA GLU A 74 -1.85 -7.34 4.66
C GLU A 74 -3.38 -7.31 4.52
N ASN A 75 -4.10 -7.87 5.50
CA ASN A 75 -5.56 -7.88 5.58
C ASN A 75 -6.12 -6.75 6.46
N ILE A 76 -5.30 -5.76 6.86
CA ILE A 76 -5.77 -4.60 7.61
C ILE A 76 -6.93 -3.90 6.88
N ASP A 77 -7.92 -3.44 7.64
CA ASP A 77 -9.01 -2.63 7.09
C ASP A 77 -8.44 -1.41 6.34
N TYR A 78 -8.84 -1.26 5.08
CA TYR A 78 -8.27 -0.26 4.18
C TYR A 78 -8.50 1.17 4.67
N ILE A 79 -9.65 1.44 5.30
CA ILE A 79 -9.97 2.75 5.86
C ILE A 79 -9.05 3.06 7.04
N THR A 80 -8.91 2.11 7.96
CA THR A 80 -8.01 2.20 9.11
C THR A 80 -6.56 2.42 8.67
N TYR A 81 -6.09 1.65 7.68
CA TYR A 81 -4.75 1.78 7.13
C TYR A 81 -4.50 3.15 6.47
N ASN A 82 -5.46 3.67 5.71
CA ASN A 82 -5.37 5.03 5.16
C ASN A 82 -5.26 6.08 6.25
N ARG A 83 -6.10 5.96 7.30
CA ARG A 83 -6.10 6.89 8.43
C ARG A 83 -4.79 6.90 9.19
N LEU A 84 -4.09 5.77 9.30
CA LEU A 84 -2.74 5.72 9.90
C LEU A 84 -1.71 6.61 9.17
N GLY A 85 -1.88 6.82 7.87
CA GLY A 85 -1.05 7.75 7.09
C GLY A 85 -1.60 9.18 7.00
N ASP A 86 -2.85 9.41 7.41
CA ASP A 86 -3.49 10.72 7.37
C ASP A 86 -3.25 11.49 8.67
N ARG A 87 -2.14 12.23 8.71
CA ARG A 87 -1.82 13.17 9.81
C ARG A 87 -2.97 14.14 10.16
N ARG A 88 -3.85 14.45 9.21
CA ARG A 88 -4.94 15.44 9.36
C ARG A 88 -6.31 14.79 9.56
N ASP A 89 -6.40 13.48 9.80
CA ASP A 89 -7.71 12.81 9.95
C ASP A 89 -8.52 13.36 11.13
N GLY A 90 -7.84 13.92 12.14
CA GLY A 90 -8.42 14.57 13.32
C GLY A 90 -9.15 13.63 14.29
N GLY A 91 -9.15 12.31 14.03
CA GLY A 91 -9.92 11.34 14.77
C GLY A 91 -9.04 10.27 15.41
N PRO A 92 -9.22 9.94 16.69
CA PRO A 92 -8.49 8.83 17.29
C PRO A 92 -8.81 7.53 16.53
N LEU A 93 -7.80 6.69 16.37
CA LEU A 93 -7.97 5.30 15.98
C LEU A 93 -8.11 4.48 17.27
N GLY A 94 -9.14 3.63 17.36
CA GLY A 94 -9.31 2.73 18.51
C GLY A 94 -8.18 1.71 18.58
N GLU A 95 -7.92 1.10 19.74
CA GLU A 95 -6.74 0.23 19.93
C GLU A 95 -6.72 -1.04 19.07
N GLN A 96 -7.87 -1.42 18.50
CA GLN A 96 -8.02 -2.63 17.70
C GLN A 96 -7.08 -2.74 16.49
N TRP A 97 -6.59 -1.63 15.93
CA TRP A 97 -5.68 -1.71 14.77
C TRP A 97 -4.26 -2.18 15.13
N LYS A 98 -3.87 -2.11 16.41
CA LYS A 98 -2.54 -2.53 16.86
C LYS A 98 -2.40 -4.05 17.04
N ASN A 99 -3.51 -4.78 17.11
CA ASN A 99 -3.54 -6.19 17.50
C ASN A 99 -3.98 -7.14 16.36
N ASN A 100 -4.00 -6.67 15.10
CA ASN A 100 -4.46 -7.42 13.92
C ASN A 100 -3.31 -7.87 13.00
#